data_AF-A0A2T4U7A8-F1
#
_entry.id   AF-A0A2T4U7A8-F1
#
_cell.length_a   1.000
_cell.length_b   1.000
_cell.length_c   1.000
_cell.angle_alpha   90.00
_cell.angle_beta   90.00
_cell.angle_gamma   90.00
#
_symmetry.space_group_name_H-M   'P 1'
#
loop_
_entity.id
_entity.type
_entity.pdbx_description
1 polymer ?
#
loop_
_entity_poly.entity_id
_entity_poly.type
_entity_poly.pdbx_seq_one_letter_code
_entity_poly.pdbx_strand_id
1 'polypeptide(L)'
;MDKQYSRMTKEELEAEIAELRVLAQKAEAKGIINEYAVHERKIIMAEAYLLDPEDFKPGTTYAMRGSGEGFKISYMNGIFAWGHRENVSTIEAVPISVLEAPLS
;
A
#
# COMPACT_ATOMS: atom_id res chain seq x y z
N MET A 1 10.92 0.81 9.04
CA MET A 1 11.07 -0.08 7.86
C MET A 1 11.27 0.75 6.60
N ASP A 2 10.55 1.86 6.45
CA ASP A 2 10.53 2.74 5.28
C ASP A 2 11.91 3.19 4.76
N LYS A 3 12.85 3.49 5.67
CA LYS A 3 14.22 3.88 5.29
C LYS A 3 15.03 2.79 4.57
N GLN A 4 14.61 1.52 4.68
CA GLN A 4 15.28 0.41 4.03
C GLN A 4 14.75 0.22 2.60
N TYR A 5 13.42 0.19 2.43
CA TYR A 5 12.79 0.03 1.12
C TYR A 5 13.09 1.20 0.19
N SER A 6 13.17 2.44 0.72
CA SER A 6 13.53 3.61 -0.10
C SER A 6 14.96 3.60 -0.67
N ARG A 7 15.78 2.62 -0.28
CA ARG A 7 17.18 2.48 -0.73
C ARG A 7 17.41 1.23 -1.57
N MET A 8 16.40 0.37 -1.69
CA MET A 8 16.47 -0.85 -2.48
C MET A 8 16.29 -0.53 -3.96
N THR A 9 16.94 -1.31 -4.82
CA THR A 9 16.61 -1.31 -6.25
C THR A 9 15.26 -1.98 -6.48
N LYS A 10 14.74 -1.85 -7.70
CA LYS A 10 13.51 -2.55 -8.11
C LYS A 10 13.63 -4.07 -7.91
N GLU A 11 14.76 -4.65 -8.31
CA GLU A 11 15.02 -6.09 -8.21
C GLU A 11 15.09 -6.55 -6.75
N GLU A 12 15.71 -5.73 -5.87
CA GLU A 12 15.77 -6.01 -4.44
C GLU A 12 14.38 -5.93 -3.79
N LEU A 13 13.55 -4.95 -4.16
CA LEU A 13 12.16 -4.84 -3.70
C LEU A 13 11.33 -6.04 -4.17
N GLU A 14 11.46 -6.46 -5.42
CA GLU A 14 10.75 -7.63 -5.97
C GLU A 14 11.16 -8.92 -5.24
N ALA A 15 12.45 -9.10 -4.94
CA ALA A 15 12.95 -10.23 -4.16
C ALA A 15 12.42 -10.24 -2.72
N GLU A 16 12.45 -9.09 -2.03
CA GLU A 16 11.88 -8.91 -0.69
C GLU A 16 10.38 -9.23 -0.67
N ILE A 17 9.61 -8.73 -1.65
CA ILE A 17 8.17 -9.02 -1.77
C ILE A 17 7.93 -10.52 -1.95
N ALA A 18 8.73 -11.19 -2.78
CA ALA A 18 8.61 -12.63 -2.99
C ALA A 18 8.85 -13.42 -1.69
N GLU A 19 9.88 -13.06 -0.92
CA GLU A 19 10.16 -13.68 0.38
C GLU A 19 9.01 -13.44 1.38
N LEU A 20 8.54 -12.19 1.48
CA LEU A 20 7.43 -11.84 2.38
C LEU A 20 6.14 -12.60 2.03
N ARG A 21 5.84 -12.80 0.74
CA ARG A 21 4.67 -13.58 0.30
C ARG A 21 4.76 -15.05 0.74
N VAL A 22 5.94 -15.66 0.66
CA VAL A 22 6.15 -17.02 1.16
C VAL A 22 5.95 -17.09 2.68
N LEU A 23 6.42 -16.08 3.42
CA LEU A 23 6.22 -16.00 4.87
C LEU A 23 4.76 -15.79 5.26
N ALA A 24 4.04 -14.90 4.56
CA ALA A 24 2.62 -14.68 4.73
C ALA A 24 1.82 -15.97 4.51
N GLN A 25 2.08 -16.69 3.40
CA GLN A 25 1.42 -17.96 3.08
C GLN A 25 1.68 -19.03 4.15
N LYS A 26 2.90 -19.11 4.69
CA LYS A 26 3.23 -20.04 5.79
C LYS A 26 2.51 -19.67 7.09
N ALA A 27 2.40 -18.39 7.40
CA ALA A 27 1.68 -17.92 8.58
C ALA A 27 0.17 -18.22 8.47
N GLU A 28 -0.42 -17.96 7.29
CA GLU A 28 -1.81 -18.29 6.98
C GLU A 28 -2.09 -19.78 7.12
N ALA A 29 -1.25 -20.65 6.51
CA ALA A 29 -1.41 -22.11 6.59
C ALA A 29 -1.33 -22.65 8.03
N LYS A 30 -0.65 -21.95 8.93
CA LYS A 30 -0.56 -22.29 10.37
C LYS A 30 -1.66 -21.64 11.22
N GLY A 31 -2.51 -20.79 10.63
CA GLY A 31 -3.53 -20.02 11.35
C GLY A 31 -2.98 -18.88 12.22
N ILE A 32 -1.77 -18.40 11.94
CA ILE A 32 -1.11 -17.34 12.72
C ILE A 32 -1.43 -15.96 12.11
N ILE A 33 -2.64 -15.46 12.42
CA ILE A 33 -3.22 -14.27 11.78
C ILE A 33 -2.40 -13.00 12.00
N ASN A 34 -1.80 -12.83 13.18
CA ASN A 34 -0.97 -11.67 13.50
C ASN A 34 0.33 -11.65 12.68
N GLU A 35 0.99 -12.78 12.49
CA GLU A 35 2.19 -12.86 11.63
C GLU A 35 1.84 -12.60 10.17
N TYR A 36 0.75 -13.20 9.68
CA TYR A 36 0.23 -12.92 8.33
C TYR A 36 0.01 -11.42 8.11
N ALA A 37 -0.71 -10.75 9.02
CA ALA A 37 -0.98 -9.31 8.92
C ALA A 37 0.30 -8.45 8.93
N VAL A 38 1.33 -8.87 9.66
CA VAL A 38 2.64 -8.19 9.65
C VAL A 38 3.32 -8.32 8.29
N HIS A 39 3.31 -9.52 7.69
CA HIS A 39 3.89 -9.74 6.37
C HIS A 39 3.12 -8.99 5.27
N GLU A 40 1.79 -9.03 5.30
CA GLU A 40 0.95 -8.27 4.36
C GLU A 40 1.24 -6.76 4.41
N ARG A 41 1.34 -6.18 5.61
CA ARG A 41 1.65 -4.75 5.75
C ARG A 41 3.02 -4.40 5.19
N LYS A 42 4.01 -5.29 5.32
CA LYS A 42 5.34 -5.10 4.71
C LYS A 42 5.28 -5.17 3.18
N ILE A 43 4.52 -6.13 2.63
CA ILE A 43 4.31 -6.27 1.18
C ILE A 43 3.69 -4.99 0.62
N ILE A 44 2.61 -4.51 1.22
CA ILE A 44 1.94 -3.26 0.81
C ILE A 44 2.95 -2.09 0.78
N MET A 45 3.79 -1.96 1.81
CA MET A 45 4.80 -0.91 1.87
C MET A 45 5.87 -1.04 0.79
N ALA A 46 6.38 -2.26 0.54
CA ALA A 46 7.38 -2.49 -0.51
C ALA A 46 6.80 -2.25 -1.91
N GLU A 47 5.56 -2.69 -2.17
CA GLU A 47 4.85 -2.43 -3.43
C GLU A 47 4.67 -0.93 -3.69
N ALA A 48 4.51 -0.10 -2.65
CA ALA A 48 4.37 1.34 -2.82
C ALA A 48 5.63 2.01 -3.38
N TYR A 49 6.83 1.43 -3.14
CA TYR A 49 8.09 1.90 -3.71
C TYR A 49 8.32 1.44 -5.16
N LEU A 50 7.49 0.54 -5.68
CA LEU A 50 7.52 0.11 -7.08
C LEU A 50 6.61 0.94 -8.00
N LEU A 51 5.82 1.86 -7.42
CA LEU A 51 4.88 2.72 -8.12
C LEU A 51 5.45 4.13 -8.27
N ASP A 52 4.98 4.85 -9.29
CA ASP A 52 5.28 6.26 -9.47
C ASP A 52 4.25 7.11 -8.72
N PRO A 53 4.64 7.89 -7.69
CA PRO A 53 3.72 8.80 -7.00
C PRO A 53 3.11 9.85 -7.92
N GLU A 54 3.73 10.18 -9.06
CA GLU A 54 3.18 11.13 -10.02
C GLU A 54 1.92 10.61 -10.70
N ASP A 55 1.64 9.31 -10.70
CA ASP A 55 0.39 8.74 -11.24
C ASP A 55 -0.84 9.01 -10.35
N PHE A 56 -0.61 9.48 -9.10
CA PHE A 56 -1.66 9.72 -8.11
C PHE A 56 -1.88 11.22 -7.90
N LYS A 57 -3.10 11.69 -8.15
CA LYS A 57 -3.42 13.12 -8.21
C LYS A 57 -4.27 13.58 -7.01
N PRO A 58 -3.84 14.62 -6.27
CA PRO A 58 -4.70 15.29 -5.30
C PRO A 58 -6.02 15.78 -5.93
N GLY A 59 -7.11 15.67 -5.18
CA GLY A 59 -8.47 15.99 -5.61
C GLY A 59 -9.22 14.83 -6.25
N THR A 60 -8.52 13.78 -6.69
CA THR A 60 -9.11 12.60 -7.33
C THR A 60 -9.45 11.53 -6.29
N THR A 61 -10.57 10.84 -6.52
CA THR A 61 -10.97 9.66 -5.75
C THR A 61 -10.48 8.40 -6.46
N TYR A 62 -9.82 7.51 -5.74
CA TYR A 62 -9.33 6.22 -6.25
C TYR A 62 -10.05 5.08 -5.56
N ALA A 63 -10.28 3.98 -6.27
CA ALA A 63 -10.77 2.75 -5.66
C ALA A 63 -9.70 2.15 -4.74
N MET A 64 -10.12 1.69 -3.55
CA MET A 64 -9.24 0.99 -2.63
C MET A 64 -9.24 -0.51 -2.87
N ARG A 65 -8.04 -1.07 -3.02
CA ARG A 65 -7.78 -2.50 -3.20
C ARG A 65 -8.56 -3.33 -2.18
N GLY A 66 -9.31 -4.32 -2.66
CA GLY A 66 -10.01 -5.31 -1.83
C GLY A 66 -11.26 -4.83 -1.09
N SER A 67 -11.58 -3.54 -1.11
CA SER A 67 -12.81 -3.00 -0.49
C SER A 67 -13.78 -2.41 -1.51
N GLY A 68 -13.27 -1.89 -2.64
CA GLY A 68 -14.08 -1.16 -3.61
C GLY A 68 -14.55 0.22 -3.13
N GLU A 69 -14.22 0.61 -1.89
CA GLU A 69 -14.51 1.94 -1.34
C GLU A 69 -13.64 3.00 -2.02
N GLY A 70 -14.18 4.21 -2.17
CA GLY A 70 -13.43 5.36 -2.67
C GLY A 70 -12.52 5.99 -1.61
N PHE A 71 -11.31 6.36 -2.00
CA PHE A 71 -10.37 7.19 -1.22
C PHE A 71 -10.03 8.47 -1.96
N LYS A 72 -10.42 9.61 -1.41
CA LYS A 72 -10.13 10.93 -2.00
C LYS A 72 -8.80 11.46 -1.49
N ILE A 73 -7.85 11.64 -2.41
CA ILE A 73 -6.53 12.19 -2.09
C ILE A 73 -6.64 13.69 -1.83
N SER A 74 -6.16 14.14 -0.68
CA SER A 74 -5.99 15.56 -0.34
C SER A 74 -4.61 16.08 -0.75
N TYR A 75 -3.56 15.31 -0.48
CA TYR A 75 -2.18 15.62 -0.90
C TYR A 75 -1.30 14.37 -0.89
N MET A 76 -0.14 14.45 -1.55
CA MET A 76 0.86 13.38 -1.60
C MET A 76 2.06 13.72 -0.71
N ASN A 77 2.66 12.71 -0.08
CA ASN A 77 3.93 12.84 0.65
C ASN A 77 4.76 11.56 0.49
N GLY A 78 5.76 11.59 -0.41
CA GLY A 78 6.49 10.40 -0.81
C GLY A 78 5.56 9.37 -1.43
N ILE A 79 5.65 8.12 -0.97
CA ILE A 79 4.80 7.00 -1.43
C ILE A 79 3.45 6.93 -0.70
N PHE A 80 3.10 7.95 0.09
CA PHE A 80 1.83 8.01 0.82
C PHE A 80 0.87 9.01 0.19
N ALA A 81 -0.38 8.59 0.04
CA ALA A 81 -1.51 9.45 -0.21
C ALA A 81 -2.17 9.82 1.14
N TRP A 82 -2.30 11.12 1.39
CA TRP A 82 -3.04 11.65 2.54
C TRP A 82 -4.40 12.10 2.05
N GLY A 83 -5.46 11.60 2.69
CA GLY A 83 -6.81 11.75 2.16
C GLY A 83 -7.85 11.19 3.12
N HIS A 84 -9.04 10.93 2.62
CA HIS A 84 -10.13 10.37 3.41
C HIS A 84 -10.94 9.37 2.60
N ARG A 85 -11.47 8.36 3.28
CA ARG A 85 -12.47 7.46 2.72
C ARG A 85 -13.77 8.18 2.47
N GLU A 86 -14.57 7.63 1.57
CA GLU A 86 -15.92 8.09 1.33
C GLU A 86 -16.73 8.14 2.64
N ASN A 87 -17.47 9.23 2.86
CA ASN A 87 -18.28 9.49 4.06
C ASN A 87 -17.52 9.60 5.39
N VAL A 88 -16.19 9.68 5.38
CA VAL A 88 -15.35 9.90 6.57
C VAL A 88 -14.62 11.23 6.42
N SER A 89 -14.68 12.10 7.43
CA SER A 89 -13.99 13.41 7.39
C SER A 89 -12.56 13.37 7.93
N THR A 90 -12.15 12.25 8.54
CA THR A 90 -10.83 12.07 9.14
C THR A 90 -9.79 11.86 8.05
N ILE A 91 -8.72 12.64 8.08
CA ILE A 91 -7.56 12.42 7.21
C ILE A 91 -6.77 11.22 7.72
N GLU A 92 -6.49 10.28 6.82
CA GLU A 92 -5.55 9.19 7.05
C GLU A 92 -4.49 9.13 5.93
N ALA A 93 -3.38 8.48 6.23
CA ALA A 93 -2.30 8.22 5.28
C ALA A 93 -2.34 6.76 4.86
N VAL A 94 -2.42 6.51 3.55
CA VAL A 94 -2.36 5.17 2.98
C VAL A 94 -1.20 5.07 1.98
N PRO A 95 -0.49 3.93 1.92
CA PRO A 95 0.51 3.70 0.86
C PRO A 95 -0.17 3.71 -0.51
N ILE A 96 0.45 4.29 -1.54
CA ILE A 96 -0.15 4.36 -2.88
C ILE A 96 -0.45 2.99 -3.50
N SER A 97 0.21 1.93 -3.03
CA SER A 97 -0.05 0.55 -3.45
C SER A 97 -1.46 0.04 -3.12
N VAL A 98 -2.17 0.64 -2.16
CA VAL A 98 -3.57 0.24 -1.87
C VAL A 98 -4.59 0.95 -2.75
N LEU A 99 -4.16 1.85 -3.63
CA LEU A 99 -5.01 2.58 -4.56
C LEU A 99 -4.95 1.91 -5.95
N GLU A 100 -6.11 1.75 -6.58
CA GLU A 100 -6.25 1.15 -7.90
C GLU A 100 -6.61 2.22 -8.95
N ALA A 101 -7.72 2.07 -9.66
CA ALA A 101 -8.15 3.00 -10.70
C ALA A 101 -8.81 4.26 -10.11
N PRO A 102 -8.66 5.43 -10.77
CA PRO A 102 -9.47 6.60 -10.44
C PRO A 102 -10.95 6.28 -10.69
N LEU A 103 -11.80 6.75 -9.78
CA LEU A 103 -13.25 6.72 -9.91
C LEU A 103 -13.69 7.99 -10.64
N SER A 104 -14.45 7.81 -11.72
CA SER A 104 -15.04 8.86 -12.56
C SER A 104 -16.30 9.47 -11.96
#